data_AF-A0A1C7MMS0-F1
#
_entry.id   AF-A0A1C7MMS0-F1
#
_cell.length_a   1.000
_cell.length_b   1.000
_cell.length_c   1.000
_cell.angle_alpha   90.00
_cell.angle_beta   90.00
_cell.angle_gamma   90.00
#
_symmetry.space_group_name_H-M   'P 1'
#
loop_
_entity.id
_entity.type
_entity.pdbx_description
1 polymer ?
#
loop_
_entity_poly.entity_id
_entity_poly.type
_entity_poly.pdbx_seq_one_letter_code
_entity_poly.pdbx_strand_id
1 'polypeptide(L)'
;MNYDSGNGLIVPTGEDPLEFSTSFTPITFPAPVSHPTWYSSRGADRIWRLVEDGAPGTWRIQGQINQPLGSGPRHIATRGNMLYTLHELASTLTQQLIPPAPNGTTPLIANFSILPPGLPEGAAMAAAEILVAEASLDFPAPYIYVSNRSTWRRDRHFQVEPELKLLKYVYTGLDQIRGMQLGGPQKEFLIASGVAGDAGVIMLRRTEGGADLELLTGNLDVPTRTSFVWLD
;
A
#
# COMPACT_ATOMS: atom_id res chain seq x y z
N MET A 1 -12.96 -3.72 -7.24
CA MET A 1 -13.46 -2.34 -7.03
C MET A 1 -13.73 -1.72 -8.37
N ASN A 2 -14.89 -1.10 -8.57
CA ASN A 2 -15.26 -0.52 -9.87
C ASN A 2 -14.88 0.97 -9.88
N TYR A 3 -14.12 1.39 -10.89
CA TYR A 3 -13.56 2.73 -11.00
C TYR A 3 -14.67 3.80 -11.09
N ASP A 4 -14.53 4.89 -10.32
CA ASP A 4 -15.43 6.06 -10.28
C ASP A 4 -16.94 5.78 -10.10
N SER A 5 -17.31 4.62 -9.56
CA SER A 5 -18.71 4.14 -9.52
C SER A 5 -19.34 4.05 -8.11
N GLY A 6 -18.57 4.27 -7.05
CA GLY A 6 -19.03 4.11 -5.66
C GLY A 6 -19.29 2.65 -5.23
N ASN A 7 -18.93 1.65 -6.06
CA ASN A 7 -19.20 0.24 -5.77
C ASN A 7 -18.01 -0.70 -6.08
N GLY A 8 -18.13 -1.95 -5.61
CA GLY A 8 -17.09 -2.96 -5.75
C GLY A 8 -17.65 -4.38 -5.88
N LEU A 9 -16.74 -5.30 -6.22
CA LEU A 9 -17.01 -6.72 -6.39
C LEU A 9 -15.93 -7.48 -5.63
N ILE A 10 -16.34 -8.56 -4.96
CA ILE A 10 -15.47 -9.60 -4.40
C ILE A 10 -16.02 -10.90 -4.96
N VAL A 11 -15.30 -11.48 -5.90
CA VAL A 11 -15.73 -12.71 -6.58
C VAL A 11 -15.02 -13.87 -5.88
N PRO A 12 -15.75 -14.77 -5.18
CA PRO A 12 -15.14 -15.96 -4.59
C PRO A 12 -14.77 -16.97 -5.68
N THR A 13 -13.90 -17.92 -5.35
CA THR A 13 -13.75 -19.14 -6.16
C THR A 13 -14.97 -20.05 -5.99
N GLY A 14 -15.14 -21.01 -6.90
CA GLY A 14 -16.12 -22.09 -6.77
C GLY A 14 -15.65 -23.20 -5.83
N GLU A 15 -16.22 -24.40 -6.00
CA GLU A 15 -15.68 -25.63 -5.41
C GLU A 15 -14.29 -25.97 -6.02
N ASP A 16 -14.10 -25.65 -7.30
CA ASP A 16 -12.77 -25.60 -7.92
C ASP A 16 -12.10 -24.24 -7.58
N PRO A 17 -10.93 -24.22 -6.90
CA PRO A 17 -10.20 -22.99 -6.60
C PRO A 17 -9.59 -22.30 -7.84
N LEU A 18 -9.62 -22.94 -9.02
CA LEU A 18 -9.18 -22.37 -10.30
C LEU A 18 -10.31 -21.62 -11.03
N GLU A 19 -11.57 -21.83 -10.65
CA GLU A 19 -12.73 -21.17 -11.26
C GLU A 19 -13.33 -20.08 -10.34
N PHE A 20 -13.67 -18.94 -10.91
CA PHE A 20 -14.41 -17.89 -10.22
C PHE A 20 -15.92 -18.18 -10.23
N SER A 21 -16.59 -17.97 -9.10
CA SER A 21 -18.04 -18.01 -9.02
C SER A 21 -18.69 -17.02 -9.99
N THR A 22 -19.67 -17.47 -10.75
CA THR A 22 -20.55 -16.61 -11.55
C THR A 22 -21.63 -15.92 -10.72
N SER A 23 -21.80 -16.31 -9.46
CA SER A 23 -22.71 -15.70 -8.49
C SER A 23 -21.94 -14.82 -7.51
N PHE A 24 -22.21 -13.52 -7.55
CA PHE A 24 -21.66 -12.49 -6.65
C PHE A 24 -22.58 -11.27 -6.63
N THR A 25 -22.53 -10.46 -5.57
CA THR A 25 -23.35 -9.23 -5.45
C THR A 25 -22.47 -7.98 -5.41
N PRO A 26 -22.76 -6.92 -6.20
CA PRO A 26 -22.08 -5.64 -6.09
C PRO A 26 -22.27 -4.97 -4.72
N ILE A 27 -21.17 -4.57 -4.11
CA ILE A 27 -21.13 -3.92 -2.80
C ILE A 27 -21.13 -2.41 -3.04
N THR A 28 -22.26 -1.76 -2.76
CA THR A 28 -22.39 -0.30 -2.88
C THR A 28 -21.89 0.38 -1.61
N PHE A 29 -20.94 1.31 -1.74
CA PHE A 29 -20.44 2.12 -0.64
C PHE A 29 -21.18 3.46 -0.62
N PRO A 30 -21.52 4.02 0.56
CA PRO A 30 -22.10 5.37 0.65
C PRO A 30 -21.01 6.44 0.49
N ALA A 31 -20.45 6.51 -0.71
CA ALA A 31 -19.46 7.47 -1.17
C ALA A 31 -19.68 7.75 -2.67
N PRO A 32 -19.52 8.99 -3.17
CA PRO A 32 -19.87 9.34 -4.55
C PRO A 32 -18.92 8.73 -5.60
N VAL A 33 -17.68 8.39 -5.21
CA VAL A 33 -16.69 7.74 -6.07
C VAL A 33 -15.86 6.72 -5.29
N SER A 34 -15.36 5.70 -6.01
CA SER A 34 -14.48 4.65 -5.49
C SER A 34 -13.26 4.52 -6.38
N HIS A 35 -12.08 4.74 -5.81
CA HIS A 35 -10.81 4.40 -6.47
C HIS A 35 -10.44 2.93 -6.20
N PRO A 36 -9.74 2.24 -7.11
CA PRO A 36 -9.48 0.81 -7.01
C PRO A 36 -8.29 0.49 -6.10
N THR A 37 -8.48 0.69 -4.79
CA THR A 37 -7.57 0.29 -3.72
C THR A 37 -8.37 -0.40 -2.60
N TRP A 38 -7.72 -1.21 -1.76
CA TRP A 38 -8.44 -2.14 -0.87
C TRP A 38 -9.22 -1.40 0.24
N TYR A 39 -10.53 -1.24 0.03
CA TYR A 39 -11.54 -0.59 0.89
C TYR A 39 -11.31 0.88 1.26
N SER A 40 -10.20 1.49 0.87
CA SER A 40 -9.91 2.90 1.02
C SER A 40 -10.66 3.76 -0.01
N SER A 41 -11.45 4.74 0.46
CA SER A 41 -12.05 5.75 -0.42
C SER A 41 -11.23 7.03 -0.38
N ARG A 42 -10.39 7.22 -1.41
CA ARG A 42 -9.61 8.44 -1.66
C ARG A 42 -10.49 9.71 -1.70
N GLY A 43 -11.76 9.59 -2.06
CA GLY A 43 -12.72 10.70 -2.14
C GLY A 43 -13.64 10.87 -0.92
N ALA A 44 -13.49 10.06 0.15
CA ALA A 44 -14.33 10.14 1.35
C ALA A 44 -13.55 9.98 2.67
N ASP A 45 -12.21 10.03 2.61
CA ASP A 45 -11.27 9.97 3.75
C ASP A 45 -11.59 8.89 4.79
N ARG A 46 -11.79 7.66 4.32
CA ARG A 46 -12.07 6.50 5.17
C ARG A 46 -11.68 5.18 4.53
N ILE A 47 -11.56 4.17 5.38
CA ILE A 47 -11.44 2.76 5.01
C ILE A 47 -12.72 2.05 5.42
N TRP A 48 -13.38 1.39 4.48
CA TRP A 48 -14.55 0.56 4.76
C TRP A 48 -14.13 -0.77 5.39
N ARG A 49 -14.93 -1.27 6.33
CA ARG A 49 -14.77 -2.61 6.91
C ARG A 49 -15.91 -3.49 6.40
N LEU A 50 -15.58 -4.54 5.68
CA LEU A 50 -16.57 -5.51 5.20
C LEU A 50 -16.52 -6.81 6.02
N VAL A 51 -17.63 -7.53 6.01
CA VAL A 51 -17.77 -8.87 6.55
C VAL A 51 -18.65 -9.69 5.59
N GLU A 52 -18.39 -10.99 5.50
CA GLU A 52 -19.29 -11.90 4.79
C GLU A 52 -20.67 -11.93 5.45
N ASP A 53 -21.72 -12.07 4.63
CA ASP A 53 -23.11 -12.01 5.06
C ASP A 53 -23.84 -13.31 4.70
N GLY A 54 -23.51 -14.37 5.43
CA GLY A 54 -24.08 -15.71 5.30
C GLY A 54 -23.38 -16.58 4.25
N ALA A 55 -23.47 -16.21 2.97
CA ALA A 55 -22.94 -17.02 1.87
C ALA A 55 -21.62 -16.46 1.29
N PRO A 56 -20.68 -17.31 0.83
CA PRO A 56 -19.44 -16.86 0.18
C PRO A 56 -19.71 -15.88 -0.97
N GLY A 57 -18.90 -14.81 -1.05
CA GLY A 57 -19.11 -13.75 -2.06
C GLY A 57 -20.28 -12.81 -1.78
N THR A 58 -21.07 -13.04 -0.73
CA THR A 58 -22.06 -12.08 -0.21
C THR A 58 -21.40 -11.29 0.91
N TRP A 59 -21.28 -9.97 0.74
CA TRP A 59 -20.55 -9.10 1.68
C TRP A 59 -21.35 -7.85 2.00
N ARG A 60 -21.26 -7.38 3.25
CA ARG A 60 -21.82 -6.08 3.66
C ARG A 60 -20.81 -5.23 4.42
N ILE A 61 -21.09 -3.94 4.48
CA ILE A 61 -20.37 -3.01 5.35
C ILE A 61 -20.69 -3.34 6.81
N GLN A 62 -19.65 -3.66 7.58
CA GLN A 62 -19.71 -3.83 9.04
C GLN A 62 -19.52 -2.49 9.76
N GLY A 63 -18.66 -1.61 9.21
CA GLY A 63 -18.36 -0.28 9.73
C GLY A 63 -17.36 0.49 8.87
N GLN A 64 -16.83 1.60 9.39
CA GLN A 64 -15.79 2.41 8.73
C GLN A 64 -14.73 2.90 9.72
N ILE A 65 -13.52 3.10 9.22
CA ILE A 65 -12.40 3.74 9.92
C ILE A 65 -12.12 5.08 9.22
N ASN A 66 -12.40 6.20 9.89
CA ASN A 66 -12.13 7.53 9.39
C ASN A 66 -10.62 7.78 9.31
N GLN A 67 -10.19 8.54 8.31
CA GLN A 67 -8.83 9.05 8.15
C GLN A 67 -8.86 10.60 8.21
N PRO A 68 -7.71 11.30 8.26
CA PRO A 68 -7.70 12.75 8.25
C PRO A 68 -8.36 13.31 6.97
N LEU A 69 -9.09 14.42 7.10
CA LEU A 69 -9.78 15.05 5.96
C LEU A 69 -8.75 15.56 4.93
N GLY A 70 -9.01 15.30 3.65
CA GLY A 70 -8.10 15.63 2.54
C GLY A 70 -6.85 14.74 2.46
N SER A 71 -6.77 13.65 3.24
CA SER A 71 -5.61 12.75 3.22
C SER A 71 -5.60 11.85 1.99
N GLY A 72 -6.77 11.44 1.49
CA GLY A 72 -6.93 10.54 0.37
C GLY A 72 -6.26 9.18 0.64
N PRO A 73 -6.79 8.36 1.57
CA PRO A 73 -6.21 7.05 1.88
C PRO A 73 -6.14 6.20 0.61
N ARG A 74 -4.96 5.60 0.38
CA ARG A 74 -4.63 4.84 -0.81
C ARG A 74 -4.40 3.38 -0.47
N HIS A 75 -3.20 2.96 -0.08
CA HIS A 75 -2.94 1.58 0.31
C HIS A 75 -2.96 1.42 1.83
N ILE A 76 -3.26 0.21 2.29
CA ILE A 76 -3.29 -0.17 3.70
C ILE A 76 -2.45 -1.45 3.90
N ALA A 77 -1.88 -1.60 5.09
CA ALA A 77 -1.27 -2.85 5.53
C ALA A 77 -1.62 -3.12 6.99
N THR A 78 -1.57 -4.38 7.42
CA THR A 78 -1.90 -4.79 8.78
C THR A 78 -0.78 -5.64 9.39
N ARG A 79 -0.60 -5.52 10.71
CA ARG A 79 0.35 -6.34 11.48
C ARG A 79 -0.22 -6.63 12.86
N GLY A 80 -0.61 -7.87 13.11
CA GLY A 80 -1.37 -8.22 14.32
C GLY A 80 -2.67 -7.40 14.40
N ASN A 81 -2.82 -6.59 15.45
CA ASN A 81 -3.94 -5.67 15.63
C ASN A 81 -3.67 -4.23 15.12
N MET A 82 -2.52 -3.96 14.50
CA MET A 82 -2.20 -2.64 13.94
C MET A 82 -2.66 -2.52 12.49
N LEU A 83 -3.19 -1.34 12.16
CA LEU A 83 -3.49 -0.86 10.81
C LEU A 83 -2.52 0.28 10.47
N TYR A 84 -1.88 0.16 9.32
CA TYR A 84 -1.07 1.19 8.71
C TYR A 84 -1.78 1.73 7.47
N THR A 85 -1.97 3.04 7.40
CA THR A 85 -2.66 3.69 6.26
C THR A 85 -1.71 4.65 5.56
N LEU A 86 -1.58 4.48 4.25
CA LEU A 86 -0.78 5.34 3.38
C LEU A 86 -1.70 6.34 2.66
N HIS A 87 -1.43 7.63 2.80
CA HIS A 87 -2.27 8.72 2.30
C HIS A 87 -1.69 9.36 1.04
N GLU A 88 -2.40 9.23 -0.08
CA GLU A 88 -1.94 9.69 -1.39
C GLU A 88 -1.90 11.21 -1.53
N LEU A 89 -2.82 11.94 -0.90
CA LEU A 89 -2.92 13.39 -1.07
C LEU A 89 -2.12 14.16 -0.02
N ALA A 90 -2.12 13.68 1.24
CA ALA A 90 -1.31 14.26 2.30
C ALA A 90 0.16 13.80 2.30
N SER A 91 0.48 12.71 1.60
CA SER A 91 1.78 12.02 1.67
C SER A 91 2.21 11.78 3.12
N THR A 92 1.33 11.12 3.86
CA THR A 92 1.53 10.68 5.25
C THR A 92 1.40 9.16 5.37
N LEU A 93 2.03 8.62 6.41
CA LEU A 93 1.80 7.26 6.91
C LEU A 93 1.26 7.38 8.35
N THR A 94 0.14 6.72 8.63
CA THR A 94 -0.41 6.63 9.98
C THR A 94 -0.35 5.22 10.54
N GLN A 95 -0.27 5.13 11.87
CA GLN A 95 -0.47 3.91 12.65
C GLN A 95 -1.73 4.08 13.51
N GLN A 96 -2.56 3.05 13.56
CA GLN A 96 -3.67 2.97 14.52
C GLN A 96 -4.02 1.52 14.82
N LEU A 97 -4.84 1.29 15.84
CA LEU A 97 -5.41 -0.04 16.08
C LEU A 97 -6.52 -0.35 15.07
N ILE A 98 -6.65 -1.62 14.71
CA ILE A 98 -7.86 -2.14 14.07
C ILE A 98 -8.97 -2.13 15.14
N PRO A 99 -10.08 -1.38 14.94
CA PRO A 99 -11.14 -1.33 15.93
C PRO A 99 -11.83 -2.69 16.07
N PRO A 100 -12.42 -3.02 17.23
CA PRO A 100 -13.25 -4.22 17.38
C PRO A 100 -14.45 -4.20 16.43
N ALA A 101 -15.05 -5.35 16.19
CA ALA A 101 -16.36 -5.42 15.54
C ALA A 101 -17.46 -4.95 16.54
N PRO A 102 -18.58 -4.38 16.07
CA PRO A 102 -18.87 -4.09 14.65
C PRO A 102 -18.21 -2.81 14.13
N ASN A 103 -17.90 -1.84 14.98
CA ASN A 103 -17.78 -0.45 14.54
C ASN A 103 -16.65 0.34 15.22
N GLY A 104 -16.22 1.42 14.57
CA GLY A 104 -15.39 2.46 15.19
C GLY A 104 -14.22 2.96 14.35
N THR A 105 -13.73 4.13 14.72
CA THR A 105 -12.39 4.63 14.37
C THR A 105 -11.61 4.73 15.68
N THR A 106 -10.40 4.16 15.73
CA THR A 106 -9.52 4.37 16.88
C THR A 106 -8.72 5.66 16.69
N PRO A 107 -8.24 6.33 17.76
CA PRO A 107 -7.23 7.37 17.62
C PRO A 107 -6.01 6.88 16.84
N LEU A 108 -5.32 7.82 16.19
CA LEU A 108 -4.01 7.55 15.58
C LEU A 108 -2.97 7.42 16.72
N ILE A 109 -2.17 6.37 16.65
CA ILE A 109 -0.97 6.18 17.49
C ILE A 109 0.16 7.05 16.96
N ALA A 110 0.30 7.11 15.64
CA ALA A 110 1.29 7.92 14.96
C ALA A 110 0.75 8.45 13.62
N ASN A 111 1.31 9.58 13.19
CA ASN A 111 1.09 10.21 11.91
C ASN A 111 2.36 11.00 11.55
N PHE A 112 3.05 10.64 10.47
CA PHE A 112 4.17 11.44 9.97
C PHE A 112 4.10 11.63 8.46
N SER A 113 4.73 12.71 8.00
CA SER A 113 4.92 12.97 6.57
C SER A 113 5.96 12.01 6.00
N ILE A 114 5.62 11.39 4.87
CA ILE A 114 6.56 10.68 4.00
C ILE A 114 7.13 11.62 2.93
N LEU A 115 7.02 12.94 3.09
CA LEU A 115 7.72 13.90 2.26
C LEU A 115 9.16 14.05 2.74
N PRO A 116 10.16 13.78 1.90
CA PRO A 116 11.55 13.93 2.28
C PRO A 116 11.97 15.40 2.41
N PRO A 117 12.99 15.72 3.22
CA PRO A 117 13.50 17.07 3.34
C PRO A 117 14.13 17.58 2.03
N GLY A 118 14.11 18.91 1.87
CA GLY A 118 14.74 19.60 0.74
C GLY A 118 13.99 19.49 -0.59
N LEU A 119 12.68 19.22 -0.58
CA LEU A 119 11.85 19.37 -1.77
C LEU A 119 11.78 20.86 -2.18
N PRO A 120 11.94 21.20 -3.48
CA PRO A 120 11.72 22.55 -3.97
C PRO A 120 10.27 23.01 -3.80
N GLU A 121 10.06 24.33 -3.82
CA GLU A 121 8.74 24.93 -3.88
C GLU A 121 7.96 24.44 -5.10
N GLY A 122 6.68 24.08 -4.91
CA GLY A 122 5.81 23.51 -5.95
C GLY A 122 6.08 22.04 -6.32
N ALA A 123 7.05 21.36 -5.70
CA ALA A 123 7.29 19.93 -5.95
C ALA A 123 6.14 19.05 -5.42
N ALA A 124 5.35 18.47 -6.32
CA ALA A 124 4.27 17.55 -5.95
C ALA A 124 4.80 16.13 -5.73
N MET A 125 4.44 15.56 -4.58
CA MET A 125 4.82 14.22 -4.12
C MET A 125 3.58 13.55 -3.53
N ALA A 126 3.19 12.40 -4.07
CA ALA A 126 1.93 11.73 -3.74
C ALA A 126 2.16 10.24 -3.47
N ALA A 127 1.86 9.77 -2.25
CA ALA A 127 2.15 8.39 -1.82
C ALA A 127 1.59 7.30 -2.76
N ALA A 128 2.27 6.16 -2.85
CA ALA A 128 1.92 5.04 -3.73
C ALA A 128 1.79 3.70 -3.00
N GLU A 129 2.91 3.02 -2.71
CA GLU A 129 2.93 1.62 -2.26
C GLU A 129 3.29 1.48 -0.79
N ILE A 130 2.84 0.39 -0.16
CA ILE A 130 3.18 -0.02 1.21
C ILE A 130 3.41 -1.53 1.24
N LEU A 131 4.55 -1.95 1.78
CA LEU A 131 4.93 -3.36 1.96
C LEU A 131 5.38 -3.57 3.40
N VAL A 132 4.95 -4.67 4.03
CA VAL A 132 5.41 -5.08 5.36
C VAL A 132 6.32 -6.30 5.23
N ALA A 133 7.57 -6.14 5.65
CA ALA A 133 8.46 -7.24 5.95
C ALA A 133 8.29 -7.63 7.43
N GLU A 134 8.00 -8.90 7.67
CA GLU A 134 8.18 -9.50 9.01
C GLU A 134 9.65 -9.84 9.24
N ALA A 135 10.00 -10.10 10.49
CA ALA A 135 11.33 -10.56 10.85
C ALA A 135 11.60 -12.00 10.34
N SER A 136 12.85 -12.27 9.98
CA SER A 136 13.38 -13.59 9.59
C SER A 136 14.80 -13.79 10.15
N LEU A 137 15.51 -14.83 9.72
CA LEU A 137 16.88 -15.13 10.17
C LEU A 137 17.88 -14.03 9.78
N ASP A 138 17.83 -13.57 8.53
CA ASP A 138 18.73 -12.52 8.01
C ASP A 138 18.21 -11.10 8.30
N PHE A 139 16.92 -10.99 8.65
CA PHE A 139 16.22 -9.73 8.87
C PHE A 139 15.57 -9.72 10.26
N PRO A 140 16.34 -9.51 11.35
CA PRO A 140 15.86 -9.74 12.72
C PRO A 140 14.79 -8.75 13.21
N ALA A 141 14.47 -7.70 12.44
CA ALA A 141 13.46 -6.71 12.76
C ALA A 141 12.39 -6.59 11.65
N PRO A 142 11.11 -6.38 12.00
CA PRO A 142 10.06 -6.11 11.04
C PRO A 142 10.16 -4.66 10.53
N TYR A 143 9.90 -4.44 9.24
CA TYR A 143 10.00 -3.12 8.60
C TYR A 143 8.87 -2.86 7.61
N ILE A 144 8.37 -1.62 7.59
CA ILE A 144 7.43 -1.14 6.57
C ILE A 144 8.17 -0.30 5.53
N TYR A 145 8.14 -0.73 4.27
CA TYR A 145 8.64 0.04 3.14
C TYR A 145 7.46 0.72 2.44
N VAL A 146 7.50 2.05 2.31
CA VAL A 146 6.52 2.79 1.47
C VAL A 146 7.22 3.55 0.34
N SER A 147 6.45 4.07 -0.60
CA SER A 147 6.95 4.92 -1.69
C SER A 147 6.09 6.16 -1.91
N ASN A 148 6.74 7.18 -2.48
CA ASN A 148 6.08 8.32 -3.11
C ASN A 148 5.97 8.10 -4.62
N ARG A 149 5.24 9.01 -5.26
CA ARG A 149 5.38 9.37 -6.68
C ARG A 149 5.71 10.84 -6.77
N SER A 150 6.88 11.16 -7.29
CA SER A 150 7.31 12.53 -7.54
C SER A 150 6.84 13.02 -8.91
N THR A 151 6.53 14.31 -9.05
CA THR A 151 6.58 15.00 -10.35
C THR A 151 7.92 15.70 -10.59
N TRP A 152 8.88 15.58 -9.65
CA TRP A 152 10.18 16.24 -9.69
C TRP A 152 11.28 15.38 -9.04
N ARG A 153 11.96 14.58 -9.88
CA ARG A 153 13.08 13.68 -9.53
C ARG A 153 12.77 12.60 -8.48
N ARG A 154 13.60 11.56 -8.53
CA ARG A 154 13.20 10.17 -8.28
C ARG A 154 12.93 9.85 -6.80
N ASP A 155 12.03 8.89 -6.62
CA ASP A 155 11.35 8.61 -5.35
C ASP A 155 12.27 8.11 -4.24
N ARG A 156 11.85 8.32 -2.98
CA ARG A 156 12.57 7.87 -1.77
C ARG A 156 11.73 6.85 -0.97
N HIS A 157 12.32 5.71 -0.60
CA HIS A 157 11.70 4.70 0.28
C HIS A 157 11.76 5.05 1.76
N PHE A 158 11.04 4.27 2.58
CA PHE A 158 10.95 4.37 4.04
C PHE A 158 11.27 3.02 4.69
N GLN A 159 11.50 3.05 5.99
CA GLN A 159 11.75 1.90 6.85
C GLN A 159 11.25 2.27 8.25
N VAL A 160 10.52 1.36 8.93
CA VAL A 160 9.64 1.72 10.06
C VAL A 160 9.59 0.62 11.14
N GLU A 161 9.78 1.02 12.40
CA GLU A 161 9.75 0.20 13.63
C GLU A 161 8.32 -0.02 14.20
N PRO A 162 8.12 -0.88 15.25
CA PRO A 162 6.82 -1.11 15.87
C PRO A 162 6.16 0.14 16.48
N GLU A 163 6.98 1.08 16.97
CA GLU A 163 6.60 2.49 17.12
C GLU A 163 6.91 3.18 15.79
N LEU A 164 5.90 3.75 15.13
CA LEU A 164 6.02 4.22 13.75
C LEU A 164 7.01 5.40 13.63
N LYS A 165 8.26 5.09 13.29
CA LYS A 165 9.39 6.02 13.18
C LYS A 165 10.00 6.00 11.78
N LEU A 166 10.33 7.17 11.25
CA LEU A 166 11.13 7.34 10.04
C LEU A 166 12.61 7.00 10.31
N LEU A 167 13.20 6.12 9.48
CA LEU A 167 14.58 5.66 9.67
C LEU A 167 15.53 6.09 8.54
N LYS A 168 15.18 5.87 7.27
CA LYS A 168 16.01 6.27 6.11
C LYS A 168 15.17 6.69 4.89
N TYR A 169 15.83 7.33 3.93
CA TYR A 169 15.33 7.70 2.61
C TYR A 169 16.21 7.10 1.52
N VAL A 170 15.71 6.15 0.71
CA VAL A 170 16.51 5.50 -0.37
C VAL A 170 16.03 5.93 -1.76
N TYR A 171 16.92 6.57 -2.53
CA TYR A 171 16.66 7.08 -3.89
C TYR A 171 16.63 5.96 -4.92
N THR A 172 15.48 5.72 -5.54
CA THR A 172 15.23 4.55 -6.41
C THR A 172 15.76 4.69 -7.83
N GLY A 173 15.77 5.91 -8.37
CA GLY A 173 15.94 6.12 -9.81
C GLY A 173 14.66 5.99 -10.64
N LEU A 174 13.53 5.59 -10.04
CA LEU A 174 12.22 5.49 -10.71
C LEU A 174 11.45 6.81 -10.71
N ASP A 175 10.53 6.95 -11.66
CA ASP A 175 9.58 8.06 -11.75
C ASP A 175 8.14 7.54 -11.70
N GLN A 176 7.29 8.15 -10.86
CA GLN A 176 5.93 7.70 -10.57
C GLN A 176 5.83 6.20 -10.18
N ILE A 177 6.44 5.76 -9.08
CA ILE A 177 6.28 4.38 -8.57
C ILE A 177 4.80 4.00 -8.40
N ARG A 178 4.36 2.87 -8.98
CA ARG A 178 3.01 2.28 -8.77
C ARG A 178 3.00 0.75 -8.71
N GLY A 179 4.16 0.17 -8.42
CA GLY A 179 4.33 -1.26 -8.25
C GLY A 179 5.59 -1.52 -7.46
N MET A 180 5.44 -2.22 -6.33
CA MET A 180 6.54 -2.71 -5.50
C MET A 180 6.15 -4.09 -4.96
N GLN A 181 7.12 -4.99 -4.82
CA GLN A 181 6.89 -6.29 -4.18
C GLN A 181 8.17 -6.78 -3.47
N LEU A 182 8.01 -7.46 -2.34
CA LEU A 182 9.09 -8.19 -1.66
C LEU A 182 9.15 -9.65 -2.13
N GLY A 183 10.35 -10.21 -2.25
CA GLY A 183 10.55 -11.62 -2.59
C GLY A 183 11.98 -12.12 -2.39
N GLY A 184 12.22 -13.37 -2.81
CA GLY A 184 13.31 -14.21 -2.30
C GLY A 184 12.90 -14.94 -0.99
N PRO A 185 13.54 -16.08 -0.63
CA PRO A 185 13.14 -16.92 0.51
C PRO A 185 13.08 -16.21 1.88
N GLN A 186 13.81 -15.11 2.06
CA GLN A 186 13.77 -14.27 3.27
C GLN A 186 13.22 -12.87 2.99
N LYS A 187 12.53 -12.68 1.87
CA LYS A 187 12.09 -11.38 1.35
C LYS A 187 13.26 -10.41 1.16
N GLU A 188 14.44 -10.90 0.82
CA GLU A 188 15.70 -10.14 0.73
C GLU A 188 15.74 -9.15 -0.44
N PHE A 189 14.87 -9.31 -1.43
CA PHE A 189 14.76 -8.43 -2.59
C PHE A 189 13.48 -7.61 -2.58
N LEU A 190 13.58 -6.36 -3.03
CA LEU A 190 12.45 -5.47 -3.30
C LEU A 190 12.50 -5.11 -4.79
N ILE A 191 11.54 -5.61 -5.57
CA ILE A 191 11.36 -5.24 -6.98
C ILE A 191 10.38 -4.07 -7.07
N ALA A 192 10.67 -3.08 -7.93
CA ALA A 192 9.87 -1.86 -8.06
C ALA A 192 9.83 -1.35 -9.50
N SER A 193 8.75 -0.65 -9.89
CA SER A 193 8.66 0.04 -11.19
C SER A 193 7.86 1.34 -11.12
N GLY A 194 8.32 2.30 -11.91
CA GLY A 194 7.64 3.54 -12.22
C GLY A 194 6.69 3.40 -13.40
N VAL A 195 5.59 4.15 -13.42
CA VAL A 195 4.72 4.25 -14.61
C VAL A 195 5.06 5.45 -15.52
N ALA A 196 6.14 6.17 -15.20
CA ALA A 196 6.70 7.25 -16.01
C ALA A 196 8.22 7.12 -16.10
N GLY A 197 8.82 7.86 -17.04
CA GLY A 197 10.26 7.93 -17.25
C GLY A 197 10.93 6.64 -17.73
N ASP A 198 12.23 6.73 -17.99
CA ASP A 198 13.01 5.72 -18.72
C ASP A 198 13.74 4.73 -17.79
N ALA A 199 13.23 4.54 -16.57
CA ALA A 199 13.90 3.76 -15.53
C ALA A 199 13.40 2.31 -15.38
N GLY A 200 12.33 1.95 -16.10
CA GLY A 200 11.84 0.56 -16.22
C GLY A 200 11.45 -0.10 -14.90
N VAL A 201 12.06 -1.25 -14.63
CA VAL A 201 11.98 -2.02 -13.38
C VAL A 201 13.35 -2.02 -12.71
N ILE A 202 13.41 -1.81 -11.40
CA ILE A 202 14.62 -2.03 -10.58
C ILE A 202 14.43 -3.19 -9.62
N MET A 203 15.54 -3.80 -9.22
CA MET A 203 15.60 -4.68 -8.06
C MET A 203 16.59 -4.09 -7.05
N LEU A 204 16.13 -3.92 -5.82
CA LEU A 204 16.90 -3.49 -4.66
C LEU A 204 17.13 -4.69 -3.74
N ARG A 205 18.30 -4.80 -3.14
CA ARG A 205 18.61 -5.76 -2.07
C ARG A 205 18.44 -5.09 -0.71
N ARG A 206 17.73 -5.74 0.21
CA ARG A 206 17.69 -5.33 1.62
C ARG A 206 19.04 -5.61 2.28
N THR A 207 19.64 -4.57 2.86
CA THR A 207 20.94 -4.58 3.53
C THR A 207 20.79 -4.11 4.98
N GLU A 208 21.87 -4.15 5.78
CA GLU A 208 21.88 -3.72 7.19
C GLU A 208 20.77 -4.37 8.06
N GLY A 209 20.58 -5.70 7.94
CA GLY A 209 19.52 -6.42 8.65
C GLY A 209 18.09 -6.05 8.19
N GLY A 210 17.98 -5.37 7.05
CA GLY A 210 16.73 -4.84 6.49
C GLY A 210 16.59 -3.31 6.61
N ALA A 211 17.52 -2.64 7.30
CA ALA A 211 17.48 -1.21 7.55
C ALA A 211 17.84 -0.33 6.33
N ASP A 212 18.35 -0.92 5.25
CA ASP A 212 18.70 -0.20 4.04
C ASP A 212 18.35 -0.99 2.75
N LEU A 213 18.43 -0.31 1.61
CA LEU A 213 18.16 -0.87 0.28
C LEU A 213 19.26 -0.45 -0.71
N GLU A 214 20.01 -1.43 -1.22
CA GLU A 214 21.06 -1.24 -2.23
C GLU A 214 20.54 -1.57 -3.63
N LEU A 215 20.85 -0.76 -4.65
CA LEU A 215 20.44 -1.05 -6.04
C LEU A 215 21.25 -2.22 -6.60
N LEU A 216 20.60 -3.37 -6.80
CA LEU A 216 21.22 -4.59 -7.30
C LEU A 216 21.28 -4.61 -8.84
N THR A 217 20.16 -4.28 -9.50
CA THR A 217 20.07 -4.25 -10.96
C THR A 217 18.84 -3.47 -11.45
N GLY A 218 18.78 -3.17 -12.75
CA GLY A 218 17.63 -2.59 -13.43
C GLY A 218 17.43 -3.18 -14.82
N ASN A 219 16.18 -3.23 -15.28
CA ASN A 219 15.77 -3.69 -16.60
C ASN A 219 14.93 -2.58 -17.26
N LEU A 220 15.36 -2.12 -18.44
CA LEU A 220 14.72 -1.04 -19.19
C LEU A 220 13.79 -1.55 -20.31
N ASP A 221 13.94 -2.82 -20.71
CA ASP A 221 13.11 -3.49 -21.72
C ASP A 221 11.68 -3.75 -21.22
N VAL A 222 11.47 -3.67 -19.90
CA VAL A 222 10.19 -3.79 -19.22
C VAL A 222 9.74 -2.41 -18.68
N PRO A 223 9.23 -1.50 -19.52
CA PRO A 223 8.66 -0.24 -19.05
C PRO A 223 7.34 -0.49 -18.29
N THR A 224 7.06 0.34 -17.29
CA THR A 224 5.73 0.56 -16.69
C THR A 224 4.99 -0.69 -16.17
N ARG A 225 5.35 -1.17 -14.97
CA ARG A 225 4.64 -2.26 -14.28
C ARG A 225 4.03 -1.81 -12.95
N THR A 226 2.82 -2.29 -12.65
CA THR A 226 2.04 -1.92 -11.45
C THR A 226 1.76 -3.08 -10.50
N SER A 227 2.33 -4.26 -10.78
CA SER A 227 2.26 -5.44 -9.92
C SER A 227 3.39 -6.40 -10.30
N PHE A 228 3.82 -7.22 -9.35
CA PHE A 228 4.82 -8.27 -9.53
C PHE A 228 4.40 -9.51 -8.74
N VAL A 229 4.67 -10.69 -9.29
CA VAL A 229 4.52 -11.97 -8.61
C VAL A 229 5.89 -12.64 -8.62
N TRP A 230 6.34 -13.11 -7.47
CA TRP A 230 7.48 -14.02 -7.38
C TRP A 230 6.94 -15.45 -7.47
N LEU A 231 7.67 -16.31 -8.18
CA LEU A 231 7.37 -17.73 -8.30
C LEU A 231 8.44 -18.50 -7.51
N ASP A 232 7.99 -19.46 -6.71
CA ASP A 232 8.83 -20.37 -5.91
C ASP A 232 9.12 -21.68 -6.68
#